data_AF-A0AA40S0Z6-F1
#
_entry.id   AF-A0AA40S0Z6-F1
#
_cell.length_a   1.000
_cell.length_b   1.000
_cell.length_c   1.000
_cell.angle_alpha   90.00
_cell.angle_beta   90.00
_cell.angle_gamma   90.00
#
_symmetry.space_group_name_H-M   'P 1'
#
loop_
_entity.id
_entity.type
_entity.pdbx_description
1 polymer ?
#
loop_
_entity_poly.entity_id
_entity_poly.type
_entity_poly.pdbx_seq_one_letter_code
_entity_poly.pdbx_strand_id
1 'polypeptide(L)'
;MSARSRLALAFALVLAAGGAGAAEPIVPDWPEPARQAAASITAKYGQPQERTASLLIWHRNGPWIRTVVHKVGAEHDFPAKHSDVVEQSLPYKVPLNLYNAVATFNGSVIPDRTRGTLTAYGGSEAENVLSLNLARAVVRGELTPEQAREKQIAAARELRDGGTPELAAKLTVEQQQEGDVSDPDTAMILPPGRTP
;
A
#
# COMPACT_ATOMS: atom_id res chain seq x y z
N MET A 1 31.36 -52.44 -44.51
CA MET A 1 30.09 -51.70 -44.31
C MET A 1 30.14 -51.09 -42.93
N SER A 2 30.17 -49.76 -42.88
CA SER A 2 30.64 -48.92 -41.77
C SER A 2 29.57 -48.73 -40.68
N ALA A 3 29.95 -48.97 -39.42
CA ALA A 3 29.15 -48.68 -38.24
C ALA A 3 29.23 -47.18 -37.90
N ARG A 4 28.09 -46.49 -37.93
CA ARG A 4 27.97 -45.07 -37.57
C ARG A 4 27.85 -44.92 -36.06
N SER A 5 28.94 -44.54 -35.41
CA SER A 5 28.97 -44.07 -34.02
C SER A 5 28.26 -42.71 -33.93
N ARG A 6 27.24 -42.59 -33.09
CA ARG A 6 26.56 -41.33 -32.79
C ARG A 6 27.27 -40.66 -31.61
N LEU A 7 27.98 -39.57 -31.91
CA LEU A 7 28.59 -38.68 -30.92
C LEU A 7 27.47 -37.86 -30.25
N ALA A 8 27.25 -38.04 -28.95
CA ALA A 8 26.35 -37.19 -28.17
C ALA A 8 27.10 -35.93 -27.74
N LEU A 9 26.62 -34.76 -28.18
CA LEU A 9 27.18 -33.46 -27.83
C LEU A 9 26.55 -32.98 -26.52
N ALA A 10 27.30 -32.97 -25.43
CA ALA A 10 26.86 -32.40 -24.15
C ALA A 10 27.07 -30.87 -24.17
N PHE A 11 25.98 -30.11 -24.16
CA PHE A 11 26.00 -28.67 -23.93
C PHE A 11 26.14 -28.41 -22.42
N ALA A 12 27.32 -27.98 -21.99
CA ALA A 12 27.50 -27.46 -20.64
C ALA A 12 27.02 -26.00 -20.58
N LEU A 13 25.91 -25.77 -19.88
CA LEU A 13 25.42 -24.42 -19.58
C LEU A 13 26.24 -23.86 -18.42
N VAL A 14 27.16 -22.94 -18.71
CA VAL A 14 27.85 -22.16 -17.68
C VAL A 14 26.90 -21.07 -17.20
N LEU A 15 26.30 -21.25 -16.01
CA LEU A 15 25.68 -20.15 -15.28
C LEU A 15 26.79 -19.24 -14.77
N ALA A 16 26.97 -18.09 -15.40
CA ALA A 16 27.68 -16.98 -14.79
C ALA A 16 26.82 -16.47 -13.61
N ALA A 17 27.26 -16.75 -12.38
CA ALA A 17 26.75 -16.07 -11.21
C ALA A 17 27.18 -14.60 -11.28
N GLY A 18 26.31 -13.75 -11.84
CA GLY A 18 26.45 -12.31 -11.69
C GLY A 18 26.35 -11.97 -10.21
N GLY A 19 27.45 -11.50 -9.63
CA GLY A 19 27.47 -11.04 -8.26
C GLY A 19 26.37 -9.99 -8.05
N ALA A 20 25.54 -10.20 -7.04
CA ALA A 20 24.62 -9.19 -6.55
C ALA A 20 25.46 -8.04 -5.97
N GLY A 21 25.89 -7.12 -6.83
CA GLY A 21 26.34 -5.81 -6.40
C GLY A 21 25.20 -5.18 -5.63
N ALA A 22 25.48 -4.64 -4.44
CA ALA A 22 24.51 -3.86 -3.71
C ALA A 22 23.98 -2.77 -4.64
N ALA A 23 22.72 -2.89 -5.06
CA ALA A 23 22.10 -1.93 -5.94
C ALA A 23 22.16 -0.56 -5.26
N GLU A 24 22.61 0.48 -5.98
CA GLU A 24 22.65 1.82 -5.43
C GLU A 24 21.25 2.24 -4.94
N PRO A 25 21.15 2.91 -3.77
CA PRO A 25 19.85 3.35 -3.25
C PRO A 25 19.16 4.25 -4.27
N ILE A 26 17.86 3.99 -4.52
CA ILE A 26 17.09 4.70 -5.55
C ILE A 26 16.94 6.21 -5.26
N VAL A 27 17.06 6.62 -3.99
CA VAL A 27 16.88 8.00 -3.51
C VAL A 27 17.88 8.34 -2.38
N PRO A 28 19.20 8.41 -2.64
CA PRO A 28 20.21 8.55 -1.59
C PRO A 28 20.05 9.81 -0.74
N ASP A 29 19.56 10.90 -1.35
CA ASP A 29 19.42 12.22 -0.72
C ASP A 29 18.08 12.44 0.03
N TRP A 30 17.25 11.41 0.14
CA TRP A 30 15.98 11.50 0.88
C TRP A 30 16.20 11.27 2.39
N PRO A 31 15.33 11.79 3.27
CA PRO A 31 15.35 11.46 4.69
C PRO A 31 15.26 9.95 4.93
N GLU A 32 15.85 9.47 6.04
CA GLU A 32 15.98 8.04 6.31
C GLU A 32 14.66 7.25 6.28
N PRO A 33 13.54 7.71 6.87
CA PRO A 33 12.27 6.98 6.80
C PRO A 33 11.82 6.75 5.34
N ALA A 34 11.92 7.77 4.50
CA ALA A 34 11.54 7.70 3.10
C ALA A 34 12.49 6.80 2.29
N ARG A 35 13.79 6.77 2.61
CA ARG A 35 14.75 5.85 1.97
C ARG A 35 14.44 4.40 2.30
N GLN A 36 14.18 4.09 3.56
CA GLN A 36 13.84 2.73 4.00
C GLN A 36 12.53 2.26 3.34
N ALA A 37 11.52 3.12 3.33
CA ALA A 37 10.26 2.85 2.65
C ALA A 37 10.46 2.61 1.14
N ALA A 38 11.20 3.49 0.45
CA ALA A 38 11.49 3.35 -0.97
C ALA A 38 12.21 2.03 -1.27
N ALA A 39 13.22 1.67 -0.46
CA ALA A 39 13.94 0.41 -0.61
C ALA A 39 13.03 -0.81 -0.42
N SER A 40 12.19 -0.80 0.62
CA SER A 40 11.25 -1.89 0.92
C SER A 40 10.21 -2.09 -0.18
N ILE A 41 9.56 -1.01 -0.63
CA ILE A 41 8.58 -1.04 -1.72
C ILE A 41 9.24 -1.48 -3.04
N THR A 42 10.45 -0.97 -3.35
CA THR A 42 11.20 -1.36 -4.54
C THR A 42 11.58 -2.84 -4.51
N ALA A 43 12.03 -3.34 -3.36
CA ALA A 43 12.36 -4.75 -3.19
C ALA A 43 11.15 -5.66 -3.41
N LYS A 44 9.95 -5.21 -3.01
CA LYS A 44 8.71 -5.99 -3.15
C LYS A 44 8.08 -5.90 -4.54
N TYR A 45 8.04 -4.72 -5.15
CA TYR A 45 7.27 -4.44 -6.37
C TYR A 45 8.12 -4.08 -7.60
N GLY A 46 9.44 -4.04 -7.47
CA GLY A 46 10.33 -3.58 -8.52
C GLY A 46 10.41 -2.06 -8.61
N GLN A 47 10.97 -1.54 -9.71
CA GLN A 47 11.16 -0.11 -9.93
C GLN A 47 9.82 0.64 -10.06
N PRO A 48 9.71 1.89 -9.56
CA PRO A 48 8.52 2.72 -9.73
C PRO A 48 8.31 3.05 -11.21
N GLN A 49 7.05 3.26 -11.61
CA GLN A 49 6.72 3.71 -12.96
C GLN A 49 6.96 5.21 -13.13
N GLU A 50 6.81 5.99 -12.06
CA GLU A 50 7.12 7.42 -12.09
C GLU A 50 8.06 7.78 -10.95
N ARG A 51 9.05 8.61 -11.28
CA ARG A 51 10.04 9.13 -10.35
C ARG A 51 10.17 10.63 -10.54
N THR A 52 10.02 11.35 -9.45
CA THR A 52 10.22 12.80 -9.40
C THR A 52 11.24 13.15 -8.31
N ALA A 53 11.51 14.44 -8.12
CA ALA A 53 12.40 14.90 -7.05
C ALA A 53 11.84 14.60 -5.64
N SER A 54 10.52 14.43 -5.51
CA SER A 54 9.83 14.32 -4.22
C SER A 54 8.95 13.07 -4.07
N LEU A 55 8.66 12.34 -5.15
CA LEU A 55 7.75 11.19 -5.15
C LEU A 55 8.31 10.02 -5.98
N LEU A 56 8.08 8.80 -5.49
CA LEU A 56 8.17 7.56 -6.26
C LEU A 56 6.78 6.95 -6.32
N ILE A 57 6.31 6.60 -7.53
CA ILE A 57 4.93 6.15 -7.74
C ILE A 57 4.92 4.80 -8.43
N TRP A 58 4.19 3.86 -7.82
CA TRP A 58 3.81 2.59 -8.40
C TRP A 58 2.32 2.59 -8.69
N HIS A 59 1.95 2.11 -9.87
CA HIS A 59 0.57 1.93 -10.28
C HIS A 59 0.22 0.46 -10.37
N ARG A 60 -0.97 0.09 -9.89
CA ARG A 60 -1.52 -1.27 -10.02
C ARG A 60 -0.54 -2.37 -9.55
N ASN A 61 0.07 -2.16 -8.39
CA ASN A 61 1.05 -3.07 -7.80
C ASN A 61 0.42 -3.91 -6.66
N GLY A 62 0.42 -5.23 -6.80
CA GLY A 62 -0.21 -6.11 -5.82
C GLY A 62 -1.70 -5.78 -5.61
N PRO A 63 -2.15 -5.52 -4.36
CA PRO A 63 -3.54 -5.14 -4.07
C PRO A 63 -3.83 -3.64 -4.27
N TRP A 64 -2.82 -2.84 -4.58
CA TRP A 64 -2.92 -1.38 -4.57
C TRP A 64 -3.32 -0.84 -5.94
N ILE A 65 -4.25 0.12 -5.95
CA ILE A 65 -4.46 0.98 -7.13
C ILE A 65 -3.19 1.80 -7.36
N ARG A 66 -2.62 2.33 -6.28
CA ARG A 66 -1.41 3.14 -6.28
C ARG A 66 -0.66 2.98 -4.96
N THR A 67 0.66 2.93 -5.05
CA THR A 67 1.57 3.17 -3.93
C THR A 67 2.41 4.41 -4.24
N VAL A 68 2.49 5.36 -3.32
CA VAL A 68 3.38 6.52 -3.42
C VAL A 68 4.31 6.54 -2.23
N VAL A 69 5.62 6.65 -2.48
CA VAL A 69 6.59 7.00 -1.44
C VAL A 69 6.95 8.47 -1.58
N HIS A 70 6.73 9.21 -0.50
CA HIS A 70 6.98 10.64 -0.39
C HIS A 70 8.36 10.90 0.20
N LYS A 71 9.09 11.89 -0.34
CA LYS A 71 10.37 12.34 0.25
C LYS A 71 10.18 12.90 1.66
N VAL A 72 9.09 13.63 1.88
CA VAL A 72 8.73 14.23 3.16
C VAL A 72 7.27 13.86 3.44
N GLY A 73 7.06 13.04 4.46
CA GLY A 73 5.73 12.66 4.94
C GLY A 73 5.20 13.66 5.96
N ALA A 74 3.89 13.59 6.23
CA ALA A 74 3.29 14.31 7.35
C ALA A 74 3.77 13.71 8.68
N GLU A 75 3.99 14.53 9.70
CA GLU A 75 4.26 14.03 11.05
C GLU A 75 2.98 13.47 11.67
N HIS A 76 3.06 12.26 12.20
CA HIS A 76 1.91 11.56 12.78
C HIS A 76 2.30 10.94 14.13
N ASP A 77 1.59 11.34 15.19
CA ASP A 77 1.91 10.94 16.57
C ASP A 77 1.20 9.66 17.03
N PHE A 78 0.31 9.09 16.21
CA PHE A 78 -0.48 7.92 16.56
C PHE A 78 -0.15 6.72 15.67
N PRO A 79 0.02 5.50 16.22
CA PRO A 79 0.04 5.14 17.65
C PRO A 79 1.34 5.53 18.36
N ALA A 80 2.36 5.91 17.61
CA ALA A 80 3.62 6.48 18.07
C ALA A 80 4.13 7.47 17.02
N LYS A 81 5.05 8.35 17.40
CA LYS A 81 5.62 9.35 16.49
C LYS A 81 6.34 8.71 15.31
N HIS A 82 5.91 9.06 14.10
CA HIS A 82 6.52 8.66 12.83
C HIS A 82 6.18 9.68 11.72
N SER A 83 6.72 9.45 10.52
CA SER A 83 6.42 10.24 9.33
C SER A 83 5.68 9.39 8.31
N ASP A 84 4.55 9.90 7.84
CA ASP A 84 3.67 9.29 6.85
C ASP A 84 4.28 9.39 5.44
N VAL A 85 5.33 8.60 5.19
CA VAL A 85 6.07 8.60 3.92
C VAL A 85 5.53 7.62 2.88
N VAL A 86 4.64 6.71 3.25
CA VAL A 86 4.01 5.72 2.36
C VAL A 86 2.50 5.98 2.27
N GLU A 87 2.02 6.28 1.08
CA GLU A 87 0.60 6.38 0.73
C GLU A 87 0.20 5.14 -0.08
N GLN A 88 -0.85 4.45 0.31
CA GLN A 88 -1.38 3.30 -0.41
C GLN A 88 -2.90 3.34 -0.50
N SER A 89 -3.41 3.24 -1.72
CA SER A 89 -4.84 3.30 -2.02
C SER A 89 -5.34 1.97 -2.57
N LEU A 90 -6.52 1.56 -2.14
CA LEU A 90 -7.25 0.41 -2.68
C LEU A 90 -8.73 0.75 -2.93
N PRO A 91 -9.46 -0.03 -3.75
CA PRO A 91 -10.89 0.16 -3.94
C PRO A 91 -11.63 -0.28 -2.67
N TYR A 92 -12.37 0.63 -2.03
CA TYR A 92 -13.19 0.32 -0.86
C TYR A 92 -14.18 1.47 -0.59
N LYS A 93 -15.47 1.18 -0.75
CA LYS A 93 -16.57 2.09 -0.45
C LYS A 93 -16.90 2.06 1.04
N VAL A 94 -16.61 3.17 1.70
CA VAL A 94 -17.10 3.45 3.06
C VAL A 94 -18.53 3.98 2.97
N PRO A 95 -19.51 3.45 3.73
CA PRO A 95 -20.83 4.04 3.87
C PRO A 95 -20.76 5.45 4.47
N LEU A 96 -21.54 6.40 3.94
CA LEU A 96 -21.49 7.81 4.33
C LEU A 96 -21.64 8.05 5.83
N ASN A 97 -22.51 7.27 6.48
CA ASN A 97 -22.77 7.36 7.92
C ASN A 97 -21.61 6.82 8.80
N LEU A 98 -20.52 6.33 8.20
CA LEU A 98 -19.35 5.78 8.89
C LEU A 98 -18.06 6.55 8.59
N TYR A 99 -18.11 7.65 7.83
CA TYR A 99 -16.93 8.48 7.55
C TYR A 99 -16.33 9.04 8.84
N ASN A 100 -17.19 9.50 9.75
CA ASN A 100 -16.76 9.98 11.07
C ASN A 100 -16.12 8.86 11.90
N ALA A 101 -16.62 7.64 11.83
CA ALA A 101 -16.06 6.51 12.56
C ALA A 101 -14.64 6.18 12.11
N VAL A 102 -14.38 6.21 10.79
CA VAL A 102 -13.03 6.04 10.22
C VAL A 102 -12.10 7.17 10.67
N ALA A 103 -12.55 8.42 10.56
CA ALA A 103 -11.76 9.59 10.97
C ALA A 103 -11.45 9.63 12.48
N THR A 104 -12.40 9.21 13.32
CA THR A 104 -12.20 9.09 14.78
C THR A 104 -11.19 7.99 15.11
N PHE A 105 -11.18 6.90 14.34
CA PHE A 105 -10.19 5.83 14.51
C PHE A 105 -8.79 6.32 14.15
N ASN A 106 -8.57 6.80 12.91
CA ASN A 106 -7.24 7.14 12.41
C ASN A 106 -7.32 8.27 11.37
N GLY A 107 -6.64 9.39 11.65
CA GLY A 107 -6.63 10.57 10.77
C GLY A 107 -5.84 10.38 9.46
N SER A 108 -5.01 9.34 9.38
CA SER A 108 -4.22 8.98 8.19
C SER A 108 -4.89 7.87 7.38
N VAL A 109 -6.15 7.52 7.66
CA VAL A 109 -6.98 6.66 6.82
C VAL A 109 -8.11 7.46 6.21
N ILE A 110 -8.03 7.70 4.90
CA ILE A 110 -8.88 8.66 4.18
C ILE A 110 -9.80 7.93 3.19
N PRO A 111 -11.13 7.94 3.41
CA PRO A 111 -12.09 7.52 2.40
C PRO A 111 -12.31 8.61 1.34
N ASP A 112 -12.29 8.24 0.06
CA ASP A 112 -12.68 9.06 -1.08
C ASP A 112 -13.95 8.49 -1.70
N ARG A 113 -15.08 9.20 -1.49
CA ARG A 113 -16.40 8.83 -2.02
C ARG A 113 -16.41 8.79 -3.54
N THR A 114 -15.89 9.85 -4.17
CA THR A 114 -15.93 10.04 -5.62
C THR A 114 -15.21 8.93 -6.33
N ARG A 115 -14.01 8.56 -5.87
CA ARG A 115 -13.20 7.50 -6.48
C ARG A 115 -13.52 6.10 -5.94
N GLY A 116 -14.27 6.01 -4.84
CA GLY A 116 -14.56 4.72 -4.20
C GLY A 116 -13.31 4.08 -3.59
N THR A 117 -12.39 4.88 -3.04
CA THR A 117 -11.13 4.37 -2.53
C THR A 117 -10.96 4.60 -1.03
N LEU A 118 -10.27 3.69 -0.37
CA LEU A 118 -9.72 3.91 0.96
C LEU A 118 -8.20 3.99 0.85
N THR A 119 -7.63 5.06 1.38
CA THR A 119 -6.18 5.32 1.35
C THR A 119 -5.64 5.36 2.76
N ALA A 120 -4.52 4.70 3.00
CA ALA A 120 -3.75 4.85 4.23
C ALA A 120 -2.43 5.57 3.97
N TYR A 121 -2.05 6.40 4.92
CA TYR A 121 -0.75 7.02 5.03
C TYR A 121 -0.05 6.50 6.29
N GLY A 122 1.24 6.18 6.18
CA GLY A 122 2.03 5.60 7.27
C GLY A 122 3.52 5.54 6.95
N GLY A 123 4.32 4.98 7.86
CA GLY A 123 5.77 4.85 7.68
C GLY A 123 6.20 3.66 6.83
N SER A 124 5.34 2.65 6.71
CA SER A 124 5.60 1.42 5.97
C SER A 124 4.32 0.79 5.41
N GLU A 125 4.47 -0.15 4.46
CA GLU A 125 3.31 -0.90 3.96
C GLU A 125 2.64 -1.73 5.06
N ALA A 126 3.40 -2.32 6.00
CA ALA A 126 2.83 -3.11 7.08
C ALA A 126 1.91 -2.27 7.99
N GLU A 127 2.29 -1.03 8.27
CA GLU A 127 1.47 -0.07 9.02
C GLU A 127 0.19 0.31 8.26
N ASN A 128 0.30 0.52 6.94
CA ASN A 128 -0.86 0.81 6.09
C ASN A 128 -1.82 -0.37 6.03
N VAL A 129 -1.31 -1.60 5.85
CA VAL A 129 -2.12 -2.84 5.88
C VAL A 129 -2.86 -2.98 7.21
N LEU A 130 -2.16 -2.77 8.33
CA LEU A 130 -2.77 -2.79 9.66
C LEU A 130 -3.90 -1.76 9.79
N SER A 131 -3.63 -0.51 9.40
CA SER A 131 -4.59 0.60 9.51
C SER A 131 -5.82 0.36 8.64
N LEU A 132 -5.65 -0.15 7.42
CA LEU A 132 -6.76 -0.47 6.51
C LEU A 132 -7.62 -1.64 7.02
N ASN A 133 -6.99 -2.67 7.57
CA ASN A 133 -7.71 -3.81 8.14
C ASN A 133 -8.56 -3.40 9.36
N LEU A 134 -8.02 -2.53 10.22
CA LEU A 134 -8.75 -2.00 11.36
C LEU A 134 -9.87 -1.04 10.94
N ALA A 135 -9.63 -0.17 9.94
CA ALA A 135 -10.66 0.69 9.38
C ALA A 135 -11.82 -0.13 8.77
N ARG A 136 -11.51 -1.24 8.08
CA ARG A 136 -12.54 -2.19 7.60
C ARG A 136 -13.36 -2.77 8.75
N ALA A 137 -12.73 -3.18 9.85
CA ALA A 137 -13.43 -3.72 11.01
C ALA A 137 -14.36 -2.68 11.64
N VAL A 138 -13.96 -1.40 11.69
CA VAL A 138 -14.82 -0.29 12.10
C VAL A 138 -16.01 -0.12 11.15
N VAL A 139 -15.75 -0.11 9.84
CA VAL A 139 -16.81 0.04 8.82
C VAL A 139 -17.81 -1.13 8.85
N ARG A 140 -17.37 -2.33 9.23
CA ARG A 140 -18.23 -3.51 9.35
C ARG A 140 -18.95 -3.62 10.69
N GLY A 141 -18.71 -2.67 11.61
CA GLY A 141 -19.26 -2.71 12.97
C GLY A 141 -18.70 -3.83 13.84
N GLU A 142 -17.58 -4.44 13.42
CA GLU A 142 -16.86 -5.48 14.18
C GLU A 142 -16.08 -4.85 15.34
N LEU A 143 -15.70 -3.57 15.21
CA LEU A 143 -15.02 -2.78 16.25
C LEU A 143 -15.61 -1.37 16.33
N THR A 144 -15.58 -0.77 17.52
CA THR A 144 -15.69 0.68 17.65
C THR A 144 -14.36 1.35 17.25
N PRO A 145 -14.37 2.65 16.92
CA PRO A 145 -13.14 3.40 16.66
C PRO A 145 -12.12 3.28 17.80
N GLU A 146 -12.57 3.32 19.05
CA GLU A 146 -11.72 3.22 20.24
C GLU A 146 -11.07 1.84 20.34
N GLN A 147 -11.84 0.76 20.14
CA GLN A 147 -11.31 -0.60 20.13
C GLN A 147 -10.29 -0.80 19.01
N ALA A 148 -10.53 -0.20 17.84
CA ALA A 148 -9.58 -0.22 16.73
C ALA A 148 -8.28 0.52 17.08
N ARG A 149 -8.36 1.66 17.78
CA ARG A 149 -7.18 2.39 18.27
C ARG A 149 -6.36 1.57 19.26
N GLU A 150 -7.01 0.92 20.22
CA GLU A 150 -6.34 0.03 21.18
C GLU A 150 -5.63 -1.12 20.48
N LYS A 151 -6.29 -1.76 19.51
CA LYS A 151 -5.68 -2.81 18.69
C LYS A 151 -4.51 -2.31 17.86
N GLN A 152 -4.59 -1.11 17.28
CA GLN A 152 -3.47 -0.51 16.55
C GLN A 152 -2.27 -0.27 17.46
N ILE A 153 -2.48 0.21 18.69
CA ILE A 153 -1.41 0.40 19.67
C ILE A 153 -0.75 -0.94 20.02
N ALA A 154 -1.54 -2.00 20.26
CA ALA A 154 -1.01 -3.31 20.57
C ALA A 154 -0.18 -3.89 19.42
N ALA A 155 -0.72 -3.84 18.20
CA ALA A 155 -0.06 -4.34 16.99
C ALA A 155 1.22 -3.53 16.65
N ALA A 156 1.21 -2.21 16.84
CA ALA A 156 2.39 -1.38 16.61
C ALA A 156 3.53 -1.68 17.61
N ARG A 157 3.20 -2.03 18.87
CA ARG A 157 4.21 -2.49 19.84
C ARG A 157 4.86 -3.79 19.37
N GLU A 158 4.05 -4.74 18.92
CA GLU A 158 4.56 -6.01 18.39
C GLU A 158 5.47 -5.81 17.17
N LEU A 159 5.07 -4.95 16.21
CA LEU A 159 5.91 -4.59 15.06
C LEU A 159 7.25 -3.99 15.49
N ARG A 160 7.23 -3.05 16.44
CA ARG A 160 8.45 -2.43 16.99
C ARG A 160 9.36 -3.47 17.65
N ASP A 161 8.78 -4.46 18.31
CA ASP A 161 9.52 -5.52 19.00
C ASP A 161 9.98 -6.64 18.04
N GLY A 162 9.82 -6.44 16.72
CA GLY A 162 10.28 -7.33 15.66
C GLY A 162 9.29 -8.44 15.27
N GLY A 163 8.12 -8.46 15.87
CA GLY A 163 7.02 -9.35 15.49
C GLY A 163 6.30 -8.89 14.23
N THR A 164 5.36 -9.69 13.74
CA THR A 164 4.47 -9.28 12.64
C THR A 164 3.06 -9.73 13.00
N PRO A 165 2.21 -8.81 13.52
CA PRO A 165 0.82 -9.11 13.81
C PRO A 165 0.12 -9.67 12.59
N GLU A 166 -0.78 -10.63 12.78
CA GLU A 166 -1.58 -11.19 11.68
C GLU A 166 -2.32 -10.09 10.88
N LEU A 167 -2.83 -9.08 11.60
CA LEU A 167 -3.50 -7.91 11.02
C LEU A 167 -2.58 -7.02 10.17
N ALA A 168 -1.27 -7.09 10.32
CA ALA A 168 -0.29 -6.36 9.51
C ALA A 168 0.32 -7.24 8.39
N ALA A 169 0.23 -8.56 8.51
CA ALA A 169 0.85 -9.50 7.58
C ALA A 169 0.15 -9.57 6.22
N LYS A 170 -1.19 -9.43 6.21
CA LYS A 170 -1.99 -9.56 4.99
C LYS A 170 -3.21 -8.65 5.03
N LEU A 171 -3.53 -8.01 3.90
CA LEU A 171 -4.81 -7.33 3.75
C LEU A 171 -5.97 -8.33 3.88
N THR A 172 -6.89 -8.01 4.79
CA THR A 172 -8.17 -8.68 4.98
C THR A 172 -9.31 -7.91 4.33
N VAL A 173 -9.00 -6.74 3.75
CA VAL A 173 -9.84 -6.13 2.72
C VAL A 173 -9.88 -7.10 1.54
N GLU A 174 -10.81 -8.04 1.61
CA GLU A 174 -11.12 -8.91 0.49
C GLU A 174 -11.46 -8.02 -0.70
N GLN A 175 -11.15 -8.49 -1.90
CA GLN A 175 -11.63 -7.92 -3.16
C GLN A 175 -13.18 -7.96 -3.28
N GLN A 176 -13.88 -8.07 -2.16
CA GLN A 176 -15.33 -8.24 -1.97
C GLN A 176 -16.18 -7.03 -2.31
N GLN A 177 -15.57 -5.93 -2.75
CA GLN A 177 -16.31 -4.98 -3.55
C GLN A 177 -16.04 -5.29 -5.02
N GLU A 178 -16.64 -6.40 -5.48
CA GLU A 178 -16.73 -6.70 -6.90
C GLU A 178 -17.54 -5.58 -7.58
N GLY A 179 -16.99 -4.99 -8.63
CA GLY A 179 -17.65 -3.95 -9.42
C GLY A 179 -17.13 -2.53 -9.15
N ASP A 180 -17.86 -1.56 -9.69
CA ASP A 180 -17.54 -0.15 -9.55
C ASP A 180 -17.96 0.35 -8.16
N VAL A 181 -16.96 0.75 -7.38
CA VAL A 181 -17.12 1.27 -6.01
C VAL A 181 -17.20 2.80 -5.96
N SER A 182 -17.06 3.45 -7.12
CA SER A 182 -17.17 4.89 -7.23
C SER A 182 -18.57 5.39 -6.88
N ASP A 183 -18.62 6.59 -6.34
CA ASP A 183 -19.85 7.35 -6.10
C ASP A 183 -19.53 8.82 -6.42
N PRO A 184 -19.56 9.20 -7.72
CA PRO A 184 -19.23 10.55 -8.17
C PRO A 184 -20.28 11.60 -7.79
N ASP A 185 -21.29 11.23 -7.00
CA ASP A 185 -22.49 12.01 -6.71
C ASP A 185 -23.33 12.30 -7.97
N THR A 186 -24.39 13.09 -7.79
CA THR A 186 -25.29 13.53 -8.86
C THR A 186 -24.93 14.93 -9.34
N ALA A 187 -24.85 15.13 -10.66
CA ALA A 187 -24.63 16.45 -11.23
C ALA A 187 -25.86 17.34 -11.00
N MET A 188 -25.70 18.39 -10.19
CA MET A 188 -26.77 19.38 -9.91
C MET A 188 -26.80 20.54 -10.91
N ILE A 189 -25.73 20.70 -11.71
CA ILE A 189 -25.65 21.66 -12.80
C ILE A 189 -25.48 20.87 -14.08
N LEU A 190 -26.49 20.95 -14.95
CA LEU A 190 -26.48 20.23 -16.22
C LEU A 190 -25.86 21.08 -17.33
N PRO A 191 -25.23 20.44 -18.33
CA PRO A 191 -24.84 21.12 -19.56
C PRO A 191 -26.04 21.81 -20.23
N PRO A 192 -25.84 22.94 -20.95
CA PRO A 192 -26.91 23.60 -21.68
C PRO A 192 -27.71 22.62 -22.54
N GLY A 193 -29.05 22.68 -22.46
CA GLY A 193 -29.94 21.84 -23.26
C GLY A 193 -30.26 20.46 -22.69
N ARG A 194 -29.87 20.15 -21.45
CA ARG A 194 -30.37 18.96 -20.71
C ARG A 194 -31.27 19.40 -19.57
N THR A 195 -32.51 18.92 -19.55
CA THR A 195 -33.40 19.03 -18.39
C THR A 195 -33.04 17.97 -17.34
N PRO A 196 -33.34 18.22 -16.05
CA PRO A 196 -33.16 17.27 -14.94
C PRO A 196 -33.80 15.91 -15.19
#